data_AF-A0A2G9PFL7-F1
#
_entry.id   AF-A0A2G9PFL7-F1
#
_cell.length_a   1.000
_cell.length_b   1.000
_cell.length_c   1.000
_cell.angle_alpha   90.00
_cell.angle_beta   90.00
_cell.angle_gamma   90.00
#
_symmetry.space_group_name_H-M   'P 1'
#
loop_
_entity.id
_entity.type
_entity.pdbx_description
1 polymer ?
#
loop_
_entity_poly.entity_id
_entity_poly.type
_entity_poly.pdbx_seq_one_letter_code
_entity_poly.pdbx_strand_id
1 'polypeptide(L)'
;MVVISLGGSLLYDDKGAVNRGYLKRIAPLLKGSAIVVGGGSLARRYAERARAKTHSEFWADRAAIKATRENARLVARACGGKYCKAFDAALAVWRRGGTPVMGGMIEGLTTDADAVLLAECLGEKRLVNASKVAGIYDRDPSKKGAKMFKKMTHAQLAAFAARFDERKARTNFPFDLVACKLAARSKIRVDFVDGRNPSRLRSVLAGRAAGGTVVEY
;
A
#
# COMPACT_ATOMS: atom_id res chain seq x y z
N MET A 1 -10.35 14.16 0.90
CA MET A 1 -10.70 12.91 0.19
C MET A 1 -9.78 11.83 0.76
N VAL A 2 -9.34 10.77 0.08
CA VAL A 2 -8.48 9.74 0.73
C VAL A 2 -7.44 9.17 -0.22
N VAL A 3 -6.24 8.90 0.32
CA VAL A 3 -5.21 8.14 -0.38
C VAL A 3 -5.29 6.66 0.03
N ILE A 4 -5.10 5.76 -0.91
CA ILE A 4 -5.14 4.31 -0.69
C ILE A 4 -3.78 3.72 -1.09
N SER A 5 -3.09 3.10 -0.12
CA SER A 5 -2.05 2.11 -0.43
C SER A 5 -2.74 0.76 -0.64
N LEU A 6 -2.82 0.32 -1.90
CA LEU A 6 -3.46 -0.93 -2.27
C LEU A 6 -2.40 -2.03 -2.44
N GLY A 7 -2.34 -2.95 -1.48
CA GLY A 7 -1.41 -4.06 -1.50
C GLY A 7 -1.57 -4.93 -2.75
N GLY A 8 -0.51 -5.03 -3.56
CA GLY A 8 -0.55 -5.78 -4.83
C GLY A 8 -0.89 -7.26 -4.68
N SER A 9 -0.67 -7.84 -3.49
CA SER A 9 -1.05 -9.23 -3.20
C SER A 9 -2.56 -9.46 -3.23
N LEU A 10 -3.38 -8.41 -3.07
CA LEU A 10 -4.83 -8.47 -3.18
C LEU A 10 -5.31 -8.68 -4.62
N LEU A 11 -4.49 -8.31 -5.61
CA LEU A 11 -4.84 -8.40 -7.03
C LEU A 11 -4.72 -9.82 -7.60
N TYR A 12 -4.11 -10.73 -6.86
CA TYR A 12 -3.85 -12.09 -7.32
C TYR A 12 -4.54 -13.13 -6.45
N ASP A 13 -4.97 -14.21 -7.08
CA ASP A 13 -5.40 -15.43 -6.39
C ASP A 13 -4.20 -16.23 -5.87
N ASP A 14 -4.49 -17.35 -5.19
CA ASP A 14 -3.47 -18.21 -4.60
C ASP A 14 -2.63 -18.94 -5.67
N LYS A 15 -3.11 -18.99 -6.93
CA LYS A 15 -2.36 -19.51 -8.09
C LYS A 15 -1.47 -18.43 -8.73
N GLY A 16 -1.55 -17.19 -8.26
CA GLY A 16 -0.80 -16.05 -8.79
C GLY A 16 -1.36 -15.47 -10.09
N ALA A 17 -2.59 -15.83 -10.47
CA ALA A 17 -3.32 -15.22 -11.57
C ALA A 17 -4.11 -14.00 -11.07
N VAL A 18 -4.40 -13.05 -11.97
CA VAL A 18 -5.16 -11.85 -11.62
C VAL A 18 -6.57 -12.23 -11.18
N ASN A 19 -6.95 -11.85 -9.95
CA ASN A 19 -8.28 -12.09 -9.41
C ASN A 19 -9.28 -11.04 -9.95
N ARG A 20 -9.80 -11.30 -11.16
CA ARG A 20 -10.75 -10.42 -11.86
C ARG A 20 -12.02 -10.17 -11.06
N GLY A 21 -12.52 -11.19 -10.34
CA GLY A 21 -13.71 -11.08 -9.51
C GLY A 21 -13.52 -10.13 -8.33
N TYR A 22 -12.36 -10.22 -7.66
CA TYR A 22 -11.99 -9.25 -6.63
C TYR A 22 -11.87 -7.83 -7.20
N LEU A 23 -11.13 -7.65 -8.30
CA LEU A 23 -10.94 -6.35 -8.92
C LEU A 23 -12.27 -5.70 -9.32
N LYS A 24 -13.21 -6.46 -9.90
CA LYS A 24 -14.55 -5.99 -10.24
C LYS A 24 -15.33 -5.50 -9.00
N ARG A 25 -15.18 -6.17 -7.86
CA ARG A 25 -15.87 -5.80 -6.60
C ARG A 25 -15.30 -4.53 -5.96
N ILE A 26 -13.98 -4.34 -6.02
CA ILE A 26 -13.34 -3.18 -5.37
C ILE A 26 -13.27 -1.95 -6.27
N ALA A 27 -13.25 -2.09 -7.60
CA ALA A 27 -13.09 -0.97 -8.52
C ALA A 27 -14.08 0.19 -8.28
N PRO A 28 -15.38 -0.04 -8.01
CA PRO A 28 -16.30 1.05 -7.68
C PRO A 28 -15.96 1.78 -6.37
N LEU A 29 -15.33 1.09 -5.41
CA LEU A 29 -14.91 1.67 -4.12
C LEU A 29 -13.69 2.57 -4.25
N LEU A 30 -12.88 2.32 -5.28
CA LEU A 30 -11.62 3.05 -5.53
C LEU A 30 -11.84 4.39 -6.23
N LYS A 31 -12.99 4.58 -6.89
CA LYS A 31 -13.30 5.80 -7.64
C LYS A 31 -13.35 7.01 -6.68
N GLY A 32 -12.69 8.09 -7.07
CA GLY A 32 -12.59 9.33 -6.28
C GLY A 32 -11.46 9.32 -5.23
N SER A 33 -10.63 8.27 -5.19
CA SER A 33 -9.45 8.20 -4.31
C SER A 33 -8.15 8.40 -5.09
N ALA A 34 -7.08 8.79 -4.43
CA ALA A 34 -5.73 8.70 -4.98
C ALA A 34 -5.11 7.37 -4.56
N ILE A 35 -4.48 6.64 -5.48
CA ILE A 35 -4.16 5.23 -5.26
C ILE A 35 -2.70 4.95 -5.60
N VAL A 36 -1.98 4.25 -4.72
CA VAL A 36 -0.69 3.63 -5.02
C VAL A 36 -0.85 2.12 -4.94
N VAL A 37 -0.43 1.41 -5.98
CA VAL A 37 -0.66 -0.03 -6.12
C VAL A 37 0.65 -0.80 -5.95
N GLY A 38 0.67 -1.71 -4.98
CA GLY A 38 1.79 -2.58 -4.70
C GLY A 38 2.05 -3.63 -5.79
N GLY A 39 3.20 -4.29 -5.68
CA GLY A 39 3.67 -5.24 -6.69
C GLY A 39 3.17 -6.68 -6.56
N GLY A 40 2.82 -7.11 -5.35
CA GLY A 40 2.32 -8.45 -5.08
C GLY A 40 3.28 -9.57 -5.50
N SER A 41 2.73 -10.72 -5.88
CA SER A 41 3.50 -11.88 -6.35
C SER A 41 4.28 -11.59 -7.63
N LEU A 42 3.76 -10.73 -8.52
CA LEU A 42 4.43 -10.36 -9.76
C LEU A 42 5.76 -9.64 -9.49
N ALA A 43 5.75 -8.63 -8.62
CA ALA A 43 6.98 -7.93 -8.25
C ALA A 43 7.99 -8.84 -7.54
N ARG A 44 7.52 -9.71 -6.64
CA ARG A 44 8.41 -10.68 -5.97
C ARG A 44 9.15 -11.57 -6.97
N ARG A 45 8.41 -12.17 -7.92
CA ARG A 45 9.01 -13.01 -8.98
C ARG A 45 10.00 -12.23 -9.85
N TYR A 46 9.67 -10.99 -10.19
CA TYR A 46 10.51 -10.15 -11.06
C TYR A 46 11.80 -9.70 -10.34
N ALA A 47 11.68 -9.29 -9.08
CA ALA A 47 12.80 -8.93 -8.24
C ALA A 47 13.74 -10.12 -8.01
N GLU A 48 13.20 -11.30 -7.68
CA GLU A 48 13.99 -12.52 -7.48
C GLU A 48 14.80 -12.90 -8.72
N ARG A 49 14.17 -12.88 -9.91
CA ARG A 49 14.86 -13.17 -11.18
C ARG A 49 15.93 -12.13 -11.51
N ALA A 50 15.63 -10.84 -11.32
CA ALA A 50 16.59 -9.78 -11.57
C ALA A 50 17.78 -9.85 -10.60
N ARG A 51 17.51 -10.08 -9.30
CA ARG A 51 18.54 -10.26 -8.27
C ARG A 51 19.44 -11.45 -8.56
N ALA A 52 18.87 -12.60 -8.94
CA ALA A 52 19.64 -13.80 -9.28
C ALA A 52 20.55 -13.59 -10.49
N LYS A 53 20.13 -12.75 -11.46
CA LYS A 53 20.90 -12.48 -12.68
C LYS A 53 21.93 -11.36 -12.53
N THR A 54 21.63 -10.35 -11.71
CA THR A 54 22.43 -9.11 -11.65
C THR A 54 23.20 -8.95 -10.35
N HIS A 55 22.91 -9.75 -9.34
CA HIS A 55 23.46 -9.65 -7.98
C HIS A 55 23.31 -8.23 -7.38
N SER A 56 22.24 -7.52 -7.74
CA SER A 56 22.03 -6.11 -7.37
C SER A 56 20.60 -5.86 -6.91
N GLU A 57 20.44 -5.30 -5.71
CA GLU A 57 19.14 -4.87 -5.19
C GLU A 57 18.53 -3.74 -6.01
N PHE A 58 19.35 -2.83 -6.54
CA PHE A 58 18.87 -1.76 -7.39
C PHE A 58 18.14 -2.28 -8.63
N TRP A 59 18.70 -3.29 -9.31
CA TRP A 59 18.05 -3.91 -10.46
C TRP A 59 16.85 -4.79 -10.06
N ALA A 60 16.87 -5.37 -8.87
CA ALA A 60 15.72 -6.08 -8.31
C ALA A 60 14.54 -5.14 -8.04
N ASP A 61 14.80 -3.99 -7.41
CA ASP A 61 13.81 -2.95 -7.14
C ASP A 61 13.26 -2.38 -8.44
N ARG A 62 14.13 -2.09 -9.42
CA ARG A 62 13.70 -1.64 -10.74
C ARG A 62 12.74 -2.63 -11.41
N ALA A 63 13.00 -3.93 -11.29
CA ALA A 63 12.11 -4.96 -11.81
C ALA A 63 10.78 -5.04 -11.03
N ALA A 64 10.81 -4.91 -9.70
CA ALA A 64 9.62 -4.83 -8.85
C ALA A 64 8.75 -3.61 -9.19
N ILE A 65 9.38 -2.44 -9.38
CA ILE A 65 8.71 -1.19 -9.75
C ILE A 65 7.99 -1.37 -11.08
N LYS A 66 8.61 -1.99 -12.10
CA LYS A 66 7.91 -2.28 -13.36
C LYS A 66 6.63 -3.10 -13.13
N ALA A 67 6.69 -4.14 -12.30
CA ALA A 67 5.52 -4.94 -11.94
C ALA A 67 4.44 -4.13 -11.20
N THR A 68 4.82 -3.26 -10.25
CA THR A 68 3.85 -2.37 -9.57
C THR A 68 3.14 -1.44 -10.55
N ARG A 69 3.84 -0.96 -11.58
CA ARG A 69 3.28 -0.09 -12.62
C ARG A 69 2.30 -0.83 -13.53
N GLU A 70 2.56 -2.11 -13.83
CA GLU A 70 1.56 -2.94 -14.53
C GLU A 70 0.28 -3.11 -13.69
N ASN A 71 0.43 -3.35 -12.39
CA ASN A 71 -0.72 -3.41 -11.48
C ASN A 71 -1.48 -2.09 -11.41
N ALA A 72 -0.76 -0.98 -11.34
CA ALA A 72 -1.35 0.36 -11.34
C ALA A 72 -2.16 0.63 -12.61
N ARG A 73 -1.66 0.25 -13.79
CA ARG A 73 -2.42 0.37 -15.06
C ARG A 73 -3.68 -0.49 -15.05
N LEU A 74 -3.59 -1.72 -14.56
CA LEU A 74 -4.74 -2.63 -14.42
C LEU A 74 -5.82 -2.02 -13.52
N VAL A 75 -5.42 -1.52 -12.35
CA VAL A 75 -6.34 -0.89 -11.38
C VAL A 75 -6.94 0.38 -11.95
N ALA A 76 -6.13 1.26 -12.56
CA ALA A 76 -6.61 2.48 -13.22
C ALA A 76 -7.69 2.18 -14.26
N ARG A 77 -7.46 1.18 -15.11
CA ARG A 77 -8.46 0.76 -16.11
C ARG A 77 -9.73 0.23 -15.46
N ALA A 78 -9.61 -0.55 -14.38
CA ALA A 78 -10.76 -1.15 -13.72
C ALA A 78 -11.66 -0.13 -13.01
N CYS A 79 -11.08 0.88 -12.34
CA CYS A 79 -11.84 1.90 -11.61
C CYS A 79 -12.17 3.17 -12.43
N GLY A 80 -11.73 3.25 -13.69
CA GLY A 80 -11.88 4.44 -14.52
C GLY A 80 -10.95 5.60 -14.09
N GLY A 81 -9.84 5.28 -13.43
CA GLY A 81 -8.81 6.25 -13.03
C GLY A 81 -7.76 6.49 -14.11
N LYS A 82 -6.80 7.37 -13.79
CA LYS A 82 -5.67 7.72 -14.67
C LYS A 82 -4.36 7.21 -14.09
N TYR A 83 -3.68 6.35 -14.83
CA TYR A 83 -2.32 5.94 -14.46
C TYR A 83 -1.35 7.13 -14.55
N CYS A 84 -0.60 7.37 -13.48
CA CYS A 84 0.35 8.47 -13.34
C CYS A 84 1.75 7.91 -13.04
N LYS A 85 2.77 8.45 -13.71
CA LYS A 85 4.18 8.06 -13.54
C LYS A 85 4.95 8.96 -12.57
N ALA A 86 4.35 10.07 -12.15
CA ALA A 86 4.96 11.10 -11.34
C ALA A 86 3.93 11.72 -10.40
N PHE A 87 4.39 12.26 -9.26
CA PHE A 87 3.53 12.93 -8.29
C PHE A 87 2.82 14.15 -8.90
N ASP A 88 3.51 14.96 -9.71
CA ASP A 88 2.89 16.13 -10.37
C ASP A 88 1.75 15.74 -11.32
N ALA A 89 1.92 14.64 -12.05
CA ALA A 89 0.87 14.11 -12.90
C ALA A 89 -0.34 13.61 -12.08
N ALA A 90 -0.09 12.99 -10.92
CA ALA A 90 -1.14 12.57 -10.01
C ALA A 90 -1.87 13.77 -9.39
N LEU A 91 -1.14 14.81 -8.98
CA LEU A 91 -1.68 16.06 -8.46
C LEU A 91 -2.57 16.77 -9.50
N ALA A 92 -2.14 16.82 -10.76
CA ALA A 92 -2.92 17.41 -11.85
C ALA A 92 -4.25 16.66 -12.08
N VAL A 93 -4.23 15.33 -12.05
CA VAL A 93 -5.45 14.50 -12.15
C VAL A 93 -6.36 14.73 -10.95
N TRP A 94 -5.77 14.77 -9.74
CA TRP A 94 -6.51 14.97 -8.49
C TRP A 94 -7.25 16.31 -8.45
N ARG A 95 -6.55 17.41 -8.79
CA ARG A 95 -7.12 18.77 -8.82
C ARG A 95 -8.28 18.93 -9.79
N ARG A 96 -8.39 18.03 -10.79
CA ARG A 96 -9.52 17.98 -11.75
C ARG A 96 -10.65 17.06 -11.29
N GLY A 97 -10.62 16.57 -10.04
CA GLY A 97 -11.60 15.61 -9.51
C GLY A 97 -11.43 14.18 -10.03
N GLY A 98 -10.28 13.87 -10.65
CA GLY A 98 -9.97 12.55 -11.16
C GLY A 98 -9.45 11.58 -10.09
N THR A 99 -9.29 10.31 -10.47
CA THR A 99 -8.70 9.24 -9.62
C THR A 99 -7.28 8.94 -10.12
N PRO A 100 -6.22 9.55 -9.56
CA PRO A 100 -4.86 9.22 -9.93
C PRO A 100 -4.47 7.85 -9.37
N VAL A 101 -3.82 7.03 -10.20
CA VAL A 101 -3.34 5.70 -9.82
C VAL A 101 -1.87 5.58 -10.16
N MET A 102 -1.04 5.24 -9.19
CA MET A 102 0.41 5.15 -9.30
C MET A 102 0.88 3.73 -8.94
N GLY A 103 2.08 3.39 -9.40
CA GLY A 103 2.86 2.27 -8.86
C GLY A 103 4.08 2.82 -8.12
N GLY A 104 5.09 1.98 -7.94
CA GLY A 104 6.38 2.36 -7.37
C GLY A 104 7.09 3.45 -8.17
N MET A 105 7.78 4.33 -7.45
CA MET A 105 8.46 5.50 -8.00
C MET A 105 9.96 5.27 -8.22
N ILE A 106 10.70 5.04 -7.15
CA ILE A 106 12.17 4.99 -7.11
C ILE A 106 12.66 3.74 -6.38
N GLU A 107 13.81 3.23 -6.79
CA GLU A 107 14.49 2.11 -6.15
C GLU A 107 14.79 2.43 -4.67
N GLY A 108 14.73 1.42 -3.80
CA GLY A 108 14.89 1.57 -2.35
C GLY A 108 13.66 2.06 -1.58
N LEU A 109 12.57 2.47 -2.26
CA LEU A 109 11.30 2.81 -1.61
C LEU A 109 10.22 1.76 -1.87
N THR A 110 9.36 1.56 -0.88
CA THR A 110 8.15 0.75 -1.04
C THR A 110 6.98 1.59 -1.56
N THR A 111 5.93 0.92 -2.00
CA THR A 111 4.68 1.58 -2.37
C THR A 111 3.93 2.19 -1.19
N ASP A 112 4.22 1.78 0.05
CA ASP A 112 3.64 2.40 1.24
C ASP A 112 4.26 3.78 1.47
N ALA A 113 5.59 3.90 1.33
CA ALA A 113 6.27 5.19 1.36
C ALA A 113 5.77 6.12 0.24
N ASP A 114 5.64 5.59 -0.99
CA ASP A 114 5.08 6.35 -2.11
C ASP A 114 3.63 6.82 -1.85
N ALA A 115 2.81 6.01 -1.17
CA ALA A 115 1.44 6.38 -0.82
C ALA A 115 1.40 7.51 0.22
N VAL A 116 2.31 7.51 1.19
CA VAL A 116 2.45 8.61 2.16
C VAL A 116 2.92 9.88 1.46
N LEU A 117 3.91 9.80 0.58
CA LEU A 117 4.38 10.94 -0.21
C LEU A 117 3.29 11.48 -1.13
N LEU A 118 2.47 10.61 -1.72
CA LEU A 118 1.30 11.04 -2.49
C LEU A 118 0.30 11.79 -1.61
N ALA A 119 -0.03 11.27 -0.43
CA ALA A 119 -0.90 11.97 0.51
C ALA A 119 -0.34 13.34 0.92
N GLU A 120 0.96 13.42 1.21
CA GLU A 120 1.66 14.68 1.50
C GLU A 120 1.57 15.66 0.32
N CYS A 121 1.85 15.21 -0.91
CA CYS A 121 1.78 16.00 -2.14
C CYS A 121 0.36 16.54 -2.41
N LEU A 122 -0.67 15.74 -2.16
CA LEU A 122 -2.06 16.12 -2.37
C LEU A 122 -2.64 16.96 -1.21
N GLY A 123 -1.91 17.13 -0.10
CA GLY A 123 -2.39 17.80 1.11
C GLY A 123 -3.39 16.97 1.92
N GLU A 124 -3.52 15.67 1.64
CA GLU A 124 -4.46 14.78 2.31
C GLU A 124 -3.89 14.30 3.66
N LYS A 125 -4.72 14.34 4.71
CA LYS A 125 -4.32 13.94 6.07
C LYS A 125 -4.68 12.51 6.44
N ARG A 126 -5.12 11.72 5.45
CA ARG A 126 -5.60 10.37 5.67
C ARG A 126 -5.15 9.41 4.56
N LEU A 127 -4.53 8.32 5.01
CA LEU A 127 -4.11 7.19 4.18
C LEU A 127 -4.81 5.92 4.66
N VAL A 128 -5.35 5.13 3.73
CA VAL A 128 -5.85 3.78 3.99
C VAL A 128 -4.84 2.78 3.44
N ASN A 129 -4.26 1.95 4.30
CA ASN A 129 -3.45 0.81 3.89
C ASN A 129 -4.34 -0.43 3.78
N ALA A 130 -4.64 -0.86 2.56
CA ALA A 130 -5.44 -2.04 2.28
C ALA A 130 -4.51 -3.21 1.92
N SER A 131 -4.40 -4.19 2.82
CA SER A 131 -3.53 -5.36 2.66
C SER A 131 -4.26 -6.66 3.01
N LYS A 132 -3.60 -7.82 2.87
CA LYS A 132 -4.13 -9.12 3.37
C LYS A 132 -4.09 -9.20 4.91
N VAL A 133 -3.31 -8.34 5.55
CA VAL A 133 -3.20 -8.23 7.01
C VAL A 133 -4.02 -7.02 7.46
N ALA A 134 -4.90 -7.22 8.45
CA ALA A 134 -5.89 -6.21 8.86
C ALA A 134 -5.30 -5.02 9.64
N GLY A 135 -4.08 -5.14 10.15
CA GLY A 135 -3.50 -4.17 11.08
C GLY A 135 -2.10 -4.56 11.53
N ILE A 136 -1.61 -3.85 12.53
CA ILE A 136 -0.33 -4.12 13.20
C ILE A 136 -0.58 -5.08 14.35
N TYR A 137 0.23 -6.12 14.44
CA TYR A 137 0.16 -7.15 15.48
C TYR A 137 1.45 -7.16 16.29
N ASP A 138 1.34 -7.54 17.56
CA ASP A 138 2.48 -7.67 18.48
C ASP A 138 3.50 -8.76 18.05
N ARG A 139 3.06 -9.68 17.20
CA ARG A 139 3.83 -10.76 16.58
C ARG A 139 3.20 -11.15 15.25
N ASP A 140 3.80 -12.12 14.55
CA ASP A 140 3.24 -12.65 13.30
C ASP A 140 1.75 -13.04 13.47
N PRO A 141 0.82 -12.46 12.69
CA PRO A 141 -0.62 -12.71 12.82
C PRO A 141 -1.03 -14.15 12.50
N SER A 142 -0.17 -14.95 11.87
CA SER A 142 -0.40 -16.39 11.65
C SER A 142 -0.17 -17.23 12.91
N LYS A 143 0.54 -16.68 13.93
CA LYS A 143 0.82 -17.40 15.17
C LYS A 143 -0.35 -17.29 16.14
N LYS A 144 -0.65 -18.39 16.84
CA LYS A 144 -1.70 -18.45 17.87
C LYS A 144 -1.44 -17.38 18.95
N GLY A 145 -2.49 -16.65 19.30
CA GLY A 145 -2.43 -15.61 20.34
C GLY A 145 -1.84 -14.27 19.91
N ALA A 146 -1.60 -14.04 18.61
CA ALA A 146 -1.23 -12.72 18.11
C ALA A 146 -2.31 -11.68 18.41
N LYS A 147 -1.91 -10.53 18.95
CA LYS A 147 -2.81 -9.44 19.36
C LYS A 147 -2.61 -8.24 18.44
N MET A 148 -3.71 -7.77 17.86
CA MET A 148 -3.70 -6.57 17.03
C MET A 148 -3.75 -5.33 17.91
N PHE A 149 -2.90 -4.34 17.60
CA PHE A 149 -3.02 -3.01 18.17
C PHE A 149 -4.22 -2.31 17.52
N LYS A 150 -5.23 -1.94 18.30
CA LYS A 150 -6.40 -1.20 17.75
C LYS A 150 -6.04 0.23 17.39
N LYS A 151 -5.22 0.87 18.22
CA LYS A 151 -4.70 2.21 18.01
C LYS A 151 -3.20 2.24 18.31
N MET A 152 -2.46 3.07 17.58
CA MET A 152 -1.07 3.39 17.87
C MET A 152 -0.82 4.87 17.60
N THR A 153 0.13 5.47 18.30
CA THR A 153 0.69 6.76 17.88
C THR A 153 1.71 6.55 16.76
N HIS A 154 2.01 7.61 16.00
CA HIS A 154 3.10 7.55 15.01
C HIS A 154 4.44 7.15 15.63
N ALA A 155 4.73 7.62 16.86
CA ALA A 155 5.94 7.27 17.59
C ALA A 155 5.99 5.77 17.93
N GLN A 156 4.86 5.21 18.38
CA GLN A 156 4.74 3.78 18.65
C GLN A 156 4.92 2.96 17.36
N LEU A 157 4.30 3.39 16.25
CA LEU A 157 4.42 2.71 14.97
C LEU A 157 5.87 2.69 14.49
N ALA A 158 6.56 3.84 14.51
CA ALA A 158 7.95 3.96 14.07
C ALA A 158 8.92 3.17 14.96
N ALA A 159 8.75 3.23 16.28
CA ALA A 159 9.57 2.44 17.22
C ALA A 159 9.32 0.94 17.03
N PHE A 160 8.08 0.53 16.79
CA PHE A 160 7.75 -0.85 16.51
C PHE A 160 8.37 -1.31 15.19
N ALA A 161 8.24 -0.52 14.11
CA ALA A 161 8.85 -0.78 12.81
C ALA A 161 10.37 -0.98 12.90
N ALA A 162 11.06 -0.14 13.69
CA ALA A 162 12.51 -0.20 13.86
C ALA A 162 12.99 -1.53 14.47
N ARG A 163 12.17 -2.20 15.29
CA ARG A 163 12.50 -3.52 15.85
C ARG A 163 12.49 -4.63 14.81
N PHE A 164 11.84 -4.41 13.67
CA PHE A 164 11.73 -5.36 12.56
C PHE A 164 12.57 -4.95 11.35
N ASP A 165 13.33 -3.85 11.44
CA ASP A 165 14.24 -3.33 10.42
C ASP A 165 15.61 -4.07 10.43
N GLU A 166 15.63 -5.32 10.89
CA GLU A 166 16.74 -6.22 10.59
C GLU A 166 16.62 -6.58 9.11
N ARG A 167 17.59 -6.16 8.28
CA ARG A 167 17.68 -6.35 6.82
C ARG A 167 17.77 -7.82 6.36
N LYS A 168 17.16 -8.77 7.07
CA LYS A 168 16.91 -10.14 6.64
C LYS A 168 15.47 -10.21 6.15
N ALA A 169 15.31 -10.47 4.86
CA ALA A 169 14.01 -10.72 4.25
C ALA A 169 13.17 -11.67 5.12
N ARG A 170 11.91 -11.28 5.39
CA ARG A 170 10.87 -11.97 6.18
C ARG A 170 10.56 -11.42 7.57
N THR A 171 10.58 -10.12 7.77
CA THR A 171 9.68 -9.53 8.78
C THR A 171 8.38 -9.13 8.07
N ASN A 172 7.28 -9.79 8.42
CA ASN A 172 5.92 -9.54 7.92
C ASN A 172 5.37 -8.20 8.43
N PHE A 173 6.18 -7.14 8.42
CA PHE A 173 5.73 -5.82 8.84
C PHE A 173 5.02 -5.14 7.66
N PRO A 174 3.73 -4.80 7.80
CA PRO A 174 2.89 -4.40 6.67
C PRO A 174 3.09 -2.94 6.22
N PHE A 175 4.03 -2.18 6.80
CA PHE A 175 4.25 -0.77 6.51
C PHE A 175 5.69 -0.38 6.85
N ASP A 176 6.58 -0.15 5.89
CA ASP A 176 8.01 -0.01 6.21
C ASP A 176 8.37 1.22 7.09
N LEU A 177 9.57 1.20 7.69
CA LEU A 177 10.05 2.25 8.59
C LEU A 177 10.11 3.64 7.93
N VAL A 178 10.43 3.72 6.63
CA VAL A 178 10.45 4.99 5.90
C VAL A 178 9.02 5.52 5.80
N ALA A 179 8.05 4.69 5.42
CA ALA A 179 6.64 5.06 5.41
C ALA A 179 6.15 5.51 6.80
N CYS A 180 6.55 4.82 7.89
CA CYS A 180 6.24 5.25 9.26
C CYS A 180 6.75 6.66 9.57
N LYS A 181 8.03 6.94 9.26
CA LYS A 181 8.66 8.23 9.52
C LYS A 181 8.05 9.35 8.67
N LEU A 182 7.72 9.07 7.42
CA LEU A 182 7.01 9.99 6.55
C LEU A 182 5.60 10.28 7.08
N ALA A 183 4.85 9.26 7.50
CA ALA A 183 3.50 9.48 8.04
C ALA A 183 3.55 10.35 9.31
N ALA A 184 4.55 10.11 10.16
CA ALA A 184 4.81 10.87 11.38
C ALA A 184 5.16 12.35 11.11
N ARG A 185 6.07 12.62 10.15
CA ARG A 185 6.48 14.00 9.83
C ARG A 185 5.33 14.81 9.24
N SER A 186 4.51 14.17 8.41
CA SER A 186 3.48 14.85 7.59
C SER A 186 2.13 14.96 8.30
N LYS A 187 2.02 14.39 9.50
CA LYS A 187 0.78 14.32 10.26
C LYS A 187 -0.34 13.57 9.57
N ILE A 188 0.00 12.47 8.90
CA ILE A 188 -0.95 11.67 8.13
C ILE A 188 -1.48 10.54 9.00
N ARG A 189 -2.79 10.50 9.25
CA ARG A 189 -3.47 9.36 9.86
C ARG A 189 -3.40 8.16 8.91
N VAL A 190 -3.04 6.99 9.43
CA VAL A 190 -2.99 5.74 8.67
C VAL A 190 -4.01 4.75 9.22
N ASP A 191 -5.00 4.38 8.40
CA ASP A 191 -5.97 3.34 8.73
C ASP A 191 -5.60 2.04 8.01
N PHE A 192 -5.26 1.01 8.77
CA PHE A 192 -5.02 -0.34 8.24
C PHE A 192 -6.34 -1.10 8.09
N VAL A 193 -6.48 -1.86 7.01
CA VAL A 193 -7.68 -2.65 6.74
C VAL A 193 -7.35 -3.95 6.01
N ASP A 194 -8.12 -5.00 6.31
CA ASP A 194 -8.12 -6.21 5.49
C ASP A 194 -8.84 -5.94 4.17
N GLY A 195 -8.05 -5.65 3.14
CA GLY A 195 -8.52 -5.33 1.80
C GLY A 195 -9.23 -6.50 1.11
N ARG A 196 -9.12 -7.74 1.62
CA ARG A 196 -9.85 -8.90 1.06
C ARG A 196 -11.35 -8.79 1.27
N ASN A 197 -11.80 -8.00 2.25
CA ASN A 197 -13.19 -7.79 2.59
C ASN A 197 -13.68 -6.42 2.03
N PRO A 198 -14.45 -6.40 0.92
CA PRO A 198 -14.92 -5.15 0.32
C PRO A 198 -15.82 -4.32 1.25
N SER A 199 -16.55 -4.95 2.17
CA SER A 199 -17.39 -4.26 3.14
C SER A 199 -16.54 -3.48 4.15
N ARG A 200 -15.44 -4.08 4.64
CA ARG A 200 -14.47 -3.38 5.51
C ARG A 200 -13.79 -2.24 4.78
N LEU A 201 -13.38 -2.46 3.52
CA LEU A 201 -12.80 -1.42 2.69
C LEU A 201 -13.78 -0.25 2.49
N ARG A 202 -15.05 -0.54 2.18
CA ARG A 202 -16.10 0.50 2.07
C ARG A 202 -16.26 1.28 3.38
N SER A 203 -16.33 0.59 4.52
CA SER A 203 -16.47 1.24 5.83
C SER A 203 -15.30 2.17 6.13
N VAL A 204 -14.05 1.71 5.93
CA VAL A 204 -12.88 2.55 6.19
C VAL A 204 -12.82 3.71 5.23
N LEU A 205 -13.14 3.54 3.94
CA LEU A 205 -13.14 4.66 2.99
C LEU A 205 -14.18 5.73 3.37
N ALA A 206 -15.30 5.32 3.97
CA ALA A 206 -16.31 6.23 4.53
C ALA A 206 -15.95 6.82 5.91
N GLY A 207 -14.73 6.61 6.41
CA GLY A 207 -14.26 7.13 7.71
C GLY A 207 -14.76 6.36 8.93
N ARG A 208 -15.39 5.19 8.73
CA ARG A 208 -15.94 4.36 9.81
C ARG A 208 -14.95 3.30 10.25
N ALA A 209 -15.17 2.73 11.44
CA ALA A 209 -14.37 1.62 11.93
C ALA A 209 -14.46 0.39 11.00
N ALA A 210 -13.31 -0.21 10.69
CA ALA A 210 -13.21 -1.38 9.81
C ALA A 210 -12.47 -2.58 10.45
N GLY A 211 -12.26 -2.52 11.78
CA GLY A 211 -11.67 -3.61 12.55
C GLY A 211 -10.18 -3.84 12.29
N GLY A 212 -9.45 -2.79 11.88
CA GLY A 212 -8.00 -2.79 11.75
C GLY A 212 -7.33 -1.83 12.74
N THR A 213 -6.03 -1.59 12.56
CA THR A 213 -5.25 -0.63 13.35
C THR A 213 -5.45 0.79 12.82
N VAL A 214 -5.63 1.75 13.72
CA VAL A 214 -5.60 3.18 13.40
C VAL A 214 -4.34 3.80 13.98
N VAL A 215 -3.60 4.55 13.15
CA VAL A 215 -2.43 5.31 13.58
C VAL A 215 -2.72 6.79 13.43
N GLU A 216 -2.75 7.49 14.56
CA GLU A 216 -3.07 8.90 14.68
C GLU A 216 -2.22 9.55 15.79
N TYR A 217 -2.35 10.87 15.98
CA TYR A 217 -1.62 11.60 17.03
C TYR A 217 -2.06 11.20 18.43
#